data_AF-A0A8H7PSR5-F1
#
_entry.id   AF-A0A8H7PSR5-F1
#
_cell.length_a   1.000
_cell.length_b   1.000
_cell.length_c   1.000
_cell.angle_alpha   90.00
_cell.angle_beta   90.00
_cell.angle_gamma   90.00
#
_symmetry.space_group_name_H-M   'P 1'
#
loop_
_entity.id
_entity.type
_entity.pdbx_description
1 polymer ?
#
loop_
_entity_poly.entity_id
_entity_poly.type
_entity_poly.pdbx_seq_one_letter_code
_entity_poly.pdbx_strand_id
1 'polypeptide(L)'
;PALMTSAKAIQIAKEIDTARCKGNWSALPELARRYKKHNPDGTVLEQTILAEHALTQVLEKIKEPFDLYSNDSPEHLAFPPTVDRSSVNYAREQLVRASQSKNESDLFVLTSCFHSIQFAAVILARTLHDIGDYSKALNTLKQVAFRPEDVESGYALVLLVQARTIKGNTNFTSFCFDYN
;
A
#
# COMPACT_ATOMS: atom_id res chain seq x y z
N PRO A 1 31.00 -9.18 -1.74
CA PRO A 1 31.14 -7.74 -1.41
C PRO A 1 29.95 -7.28 -0.57
N ALA A 2 30.16 -7.05 0.73
CA ALA A 2 29.10 -6.68 1.66
C ALA A 2 28.58 -5.26 1.32
N LEU A 3 27.36 -5.17 0.78
CA LEU A 3 26.66 -3.90 0.55
C LEU A 3 26.22 -3.36 1.91
N MET A 4 27.09 -2.57 2.55
CA MET A 4 26.67 -1.74 3.68
C MET A 4 25.62 -0.75 3.19
N THR A 5 24.38 -0.89 3.66
CA THR A 5 23.37 0.17 3.58
C THR A 5 23.97 1.44 4.18
N SER A 6 24.16 2.46 3.34
CA SER A 6 24.77 3.71 3.78
C SER A 6 23.96 4.31 4.95
N ALA A 7 24.63 4.90 5.95
CA ALA A 7 23.94 5.65 7.02
C ALA A 7 22.96 6.70 6.46
N LYS A 8 23.26 7.25 5.26
CA LYS A 8 22.35 8.13 4.51
C LYS A 8 21.07 7.42 4.05
N ALA A 9 21.16 6.18 3.60
CA ALA A 9 19.99 5.38 3.20
C ALA A 9 19.06 5.12 4.39
N ILE A 10 19.62 4.84 5.58
CA ILE A 10 18.85 4.64 6.82
C ILE A 10 18.11 5.93 7.20
N GLN A 11 18.78 7.08 7.12
CA GLN A 11 18.16 8.37 7.41
C GLN A 11 17.03 8.70 6.41
N ILE A 12 17.27 8.49 5.11
CA ILE A 12 16.24 8.71 4.07
C ILE A 12 15.05 7.76 4.27
N ALA A 13 15.28 6.51 4.68
CA ALA A 13 14.19 5.58 4.99
C ALA A 13 13.28 6.09 6.13
N LYS A 14 13.86 6.69 7.17
CA LYS A 14 13.09 7.33 8.26
C LYS A 14 12.30 8.56 7.78
N GLU A 15 12.91 9.36 6.89
CA GLU A 15 12.22 10.50 6.26
C GLU A 15 11.04 10.05 5.40
N ILE A 16 11.21 8.97 4.63
CA ILE A 16 10.14 8.32 3.86
C ILE A 16 9.01 7.87 4.78
N ASP A 17 9.32 7.13 5.84
CA ASP A 17 8.32 6.64 6.80
C ASP A 17 7.52 7.79 7.43
N THR A 18 8.22 8.83 7.86
CA THR A 18 7.61 10.05 8.42
C THR A 18 6.73 10.76 7.39
N ALA A 19 7.20 10.90 6.14
CA ALA A 19 6.45 11.56 5.08
C ALA A 19 5.17 10.78 4.73
N ARG A 20 5.22 9.45 4.66
CA ARG A 20 4.04 8.60 4.43
C ARG A 20 3.06 8.68 5.59
N CYS A 21 3.54 8.64 6.84
CA CYS A 21 2.68 8.80 8.03
C CYS A 21 1.97 10.16 8.07
N LYS A 22 2.64 11.24 7.64
CA LYS A 22 2.07 12.60 7.59
C LYS A 22 1.23 12.87 6.34
N GLY A 23 1.12 11.92 5.41
CA GLY A 23 0.45 12.14 4.12
C GLY A 23 1.15 13.19 3.24
N ASN A 24 2.45 13.42 3.41
CA ASN A 24 3.20 14.35 2.55
C ASN A 24 3.62 13.67 1.23
N TRP A 25 2.62 13.37 0.39
CA TRP A 25 2.80 12.62 -0.85
C TRP A 25 3.69 13.33 -1.87
N SER A 26 3.78 14.65 -1.82
CA SER A 26 4.57 15.48 -2.75
C SER A 26 6.09 15.29 -2.60
N ALA A 27 6.57 14.99 -1.40
CA ALA A 27 8.00 14.83 -1.10
C ALA A 27 8.53 13.42 -1.44
N LEU A 28 7.65 12.44 -1.54
CA LEU A 28 8.01 11.03 -1.65
C LEU A 28 8.77 10.63 -2.92
N PRO A 29 8.47 11.16 -4.12
CA PRO A 29 9.21 10.80 -5.33
C PRO A 29 10.70 11.11 -5.24
N GLU A 30 11.06 12.29 -4.72
CA GLU A 30 12.46 12.69 -4.58
C GLU A 30 13.17 11.89 -3.47
N LEU A 31 12.49 11.64 -2.35
CA LEU A 31 13.02 10.80 -1.27
C LEU A 31 13.29 9.36 -1.75
N ALA A 32 12.38 8.78 -2.53
CA ALA A 32 12.55 7.45 -3.12
C ALA A 32 13.76 7.39 -4.06
N ARG A 33 13.94 8.40 -4.91
CA ARG A 33 15.09 8.50 -5.82
C ARG A 33 16.41 8.61 -5.07
N ARG A 34 16.44 9.42 -4.00
CA ARG A 34 17.60 9.58 -3.10
C ARG A 34 17.90 8.28 -2.34
N TYR A 35 16.87 7.56 -1.92
CA TYR A 35 17.03 6.26 -1.25
C TYR A 35 17.73 5.26 -2.16
N LYS A 36 17.24 5.07 -3.40
CA LYS A 36 17.85 4.15 -4.37
C LYS A 36 19.29 4.52 -4.71
N LYS A 37 19.61 5.81 -4.79
CA LYS A 37 20.98 6.28 -5.01
C LYS A 37 21.95 5.78 -3.93
N HIS A 38 21.48 5.65 -2.69
CA HIS A 38 22.28 5.22 -1.54
C HIS A 38 22.07 3.75 -1.16
N ASN A 39 21.07 3.09 -1.74
CA ASN A 39 20.75 1.68 -1.59
C ASN A 39 20.23 1.10 -2.93
N PRO A 40 21.12 0.63 -3.82
CA PRO A 40 20.74 0.09 -5.13
C PRO A 40 19.73 -1.08 -5.06
N ASP A 41 19.80 -1.89 -4.01
CA ASP A 41 18.89 -3.02 -3.78
C ASP A 41 17.50 -2.58 -3.29
N GLY A 42 17.34 -1.29 -2.94
CA GLY A 42 16.11 -0.66 -2.49
C GLY A 42 15.04 -0.44 -3.57
N THR A 43 15.14 -1.11 -4.72
CA THR A 43 14.28 -0.87 -5.90
C THR A 43 12.81 -1.19 -5.62
N VAL A 44 12.51 -2.22 -4.83
CA VAL A 44 11.12 -2.57 -4.45
C VAL A 44 10.46 -1.43 -3.70
N LEU A 45 11.17 -0.81 -2.75
CA LEU A 45 10.64 0.30 -1.97
C LEU A 45 10.42 1.54 -2.83
N GLU A 46 11.35 1.87 -3.73
CA GLU A 46 11.18 2.96 -4.70
C GLU A 46 9.93 2.75 -5.55
N GLN A 47 9.79 1.59 -6.19
CA GLN A 47 8.64 1.26 -7.03
C GLN A 47 7.33 1.36 -6.27
N THR A 48 7.31 0.85 -5.04
CA THR A 48 6.14 0.89 -4.16
C THR A 48 5.72 2.31 -3.85
N ILE A 49 6.68 3.18 -3.48
CA ILE A 49 6.41 4.58 -3.15
C ILE A 49 5.90 5.36 -4.37
N LEU A 50 6.52 5.17 -5.54
CA LEU A 50 6.11 5.86 -6.76
C LEU A 50 4.72 5.41 -7.22
N ALA A 51 4.42 4.13 -7.12
CA ALA A 51 3.10 3.59 -7.44
C ALA A 51 2.03 4.11 -6.47
N GLU A 52 2.33 4.15 -5.18
CA GLU A 52 1.43 4.71 -4.17
C GLU A 52 1.20 6.21 -4.38
N HIS A 53 2.24 6.98 -4.69
CA HIS A 53 2.09 8.40 -5.04
C HIS A 53 1.14 8.58 -6.24
N ALA A 54 1.33 7.80 -7.31
CA ALA A 54 0.46 7.84 -8.48
C ALA A 54 -0.99 7.47 -8.14
N LEU A 55 -1.20 6.46 -7.28
CA LEU A 55 -2.53 6.10 -6.79
C LEU A 55 -3.17 7.25 -6.03
N THR A 56 -2.45 7.87 -5.08
CA THR A 56 -2.98 9.00 -4.30
C THR A 56 -3.36 10.18 -5.20
N GLN A 57 -2.58 10.49 -6.24
CA GLN A 57 -2.94 11.54 -7.20
C GLN A 57 -4.23 11.24 -7.98
N VAL A 58 -4.56 9.97 -8.20
CA VAL A 58 -5.83 9.58 -8.81
C VAL A 58 -6.96 9.75 -7.80
N LEU A 59 -6.76 9.27 -6.57
CA LEU A 59 -7.77 9.33 -5.50
C LEU A 59 -8.11 10.78 -5.10
N GLU A 60 -7.14 11.68 -5.05
CA GLU A 60 -7.36 13.10 -4.74
C GLU A 60 -8.24 13.82 -5.78
N LYS A 61 -8.32 13.30 -7.02
CA LYS A 61 -9.20 13.86 -8.06
C LYS A 61 -10.64 13.42 -7.91
N ILE A 62 -10.89 12.37 -7.14
CA ILE A 62 -12.23 11.87 -6.87
C ILE A 62 -12.82 12.75 -5.78
N LYS A 63 -13.80 13.56 -6.17
CA LYS A 63 -14.58 14.32 -5.20
C LYS A 63 -15.53 13.35 -4.52
N GLU A 64 -15.23 12.94 -3.29
CA GLU A 64 -16.26 12.33 -2.46
C GLU A 64 -17.37 13.37 -2.24
N PRO A 65 -18.65 13.00 -2.44
CA PRO A 65 -19.75 13.87 -2.08
C PRO A 65 -19.63 14.22 -0.58
N PHE A 66 -19.71 15.51 -0.24
CA PHE A 66 -19.60 15.98 1.15
C PHE A 66 -20.59 15.27 2.09
N ASP A 67 -21.72 14.81 1.55
CA ASP A 67 -22.80 14.16 2.30
C ASP A 67 -22.88 12.65 2.11
N LEU A 68 -21.83 11.99 1.58
CA LEU A 68 -21.88 10.57 1.20
C LEU A 68 -22.33 9.67 2.37
N TYR A 69 -21.81 9.93 3.57
CA TYR A 69 -22.09 9.13 4.77
C TYR A 69 -23.14 9.77 5.69
N SER A 70 -23.69 10.93 5.32
CA SER A 70 -24.61 11.70 6.18
C SER A 70 -25.93 10.98 6.46
N ASN A 71 -26.28 9.98 5.64
CA ASN A 71 -27.51 9.20 5.74
C ASN A 71 -27.26 7.72 6.07
N ASP A 72 -26.07 7.36 6.56
CA ASP A 72 -25.76 5.98 6.93
C ASP A 72 -26.67 5.52 8.08
N SER A 73 -27.28 4.34 7.94
CA SER A 73 -28.00 3.61 8.98
C SER A 73 -27.44 2.20 9.13
N PRO A 74 -27.74 1.49 10.24
CA PRO A 74 -27.32 0.09 10.41
C PRO A 74 -27.76 -0.82 9.25
N GLU A 75 -28.88 -0.48 8.59
CA GLU A 75 -29.45 -1.21 7.45
C GLU A 75 -28.97 -0.68 6.09
N HIS A 76 -28.42 0.53 6.03
CA HIS A 76 -28.00 1.18 4.79
C HIS A 76 -26.69 1.97 4.99
N LEU A 77 -25.58 1.35 4.60
CA LEU A 77 -24.26 1.98 4.63
C LEU A 77 -23.88 2.44 3.21
N ALA A 78 -23.53 3.71 3.05
CA ALA A 78 -22.97 4.22 1.82
C ALA A 78 -21.54 3.67 1.62
N PHE A 79 -21.23 3.33 0.37
CA PHE A 79 -19.89 2.91 -0.01
C PHE A 79 -19.18 4.02 -0.79
N PRO A 80 -17.86 4.19 -0.60
CA PRO A 80 -17.09 5.10 -1.40
C PRO A 80 -17.20 4.75 -2.89
N PRO A 81 -17.26 5.74 -3.79
CA PRO A 81 -17.32 5.50 -5.22
C PRO A 81 -16.07 4.76 -5.68
N THR A 82 -16.25 3.79 -6.59
CA THR A 82 -15.12 3.08 -7.18
C THR A 82 -14.38 3.94 -8.19
N VAL A 83 -13.08 3.67 -8.31
CA VAL A 83 -12.19 4.33 -9.25
C VAL A 83 -12.22 3.61 -10.58
N ASP A 84 -12.12 4.36 -11.68
CA ASP A 84 -11.97 3.74 -12.99
C ASP A 84 -10.67 2.93 -13.09
N ARG A 85 -10.79 1.68 -13.57
CA ARG A 85 -9.67 0.72 -13.65
C ARG A 85 -8.53 1.24 -14.51
N SER A 86 -8.82 2.00 -15.57
CA SER A 86 -7.77 2.49 -16.48
C SER A 86 -6.88 3.53 -15.81
N SER A 87 -7.45 4.34 -14.92
CA SER A 87 -6.73 5.42 -14.22
C SER A 87 -5.66 4.93 -13.25
N VAL A 88 -5.80 3.71 -12.70
CA VAL A 88 -4.85 3.12 -11.73
C VAL A 88 -3.95 2.04 -12.34
N ASN A 89 -4.08 1.74 -13.64
CA ASN A 89 -3.36 0.63 -14.27
C ASN A 89 -1.84 0.71 -14.09
N TYR A 90 -1.26 1.91 -14.26
CA TYR A 90 0.16 2.12 -14.06
C TYR A 90 0.60 1.73 -12.64
N ALA A 91 -0.07 2.27 -11.61
CA ALA A 91 0.24 1.98 -10.22
C ALA A 91 0.06 0.48 -9.91
N ARG A 92 -1.03 -0.11 -10.39
CA ARG A 92 -1.35 -1.54 -10.22
C ARG A 92 -0.26 -2.44 -10.79
N GLU A 93 0.20 -2.21 -12.02
CA GLU A 93 1.24 -3.01 -12.65
C GLU A 93 2.59 -2.92 -11.92
N GLN A 94 2.96 -1.72 -11.46
CA GLN A 94 4.17 -1.53 -10.66
C GLN A 94 4.08 -2.30 -9.33
N LEU A 95 2.93 -2.24 -8.65
CA LEU A 95 2.72 -2.93 -7.37
C LEU A 95 2.70 -4.45 -7.52
N VAL A 96 2.13 -4.99 -8.61
CA VAL A 96 2.20 -6.43 -8.91
C VAL A 96 3.66 -6.87 -9.03
N ARG A 97 4.47 -6.14 -9.81
CA ARG A 97 5.90 -6.44 -9.98
C ARG A 97 6.65 -6.37 -8.64
N ALA A 98 6.42 -5.32 -7.85
CA ALA A 98 7.04 -5.14 -6.55
C ALA A 98 6.67 -6.26 -5.56
N SER A 99 5.38 -6.67 -5.52
CA SER A 99 4.89 -7.73 -4.63
C SER A 99 5.37 -9.14 -5.00
N GLN A 100 5.79 -9.35 -6.25
CA GLN A 100 6.26 -10.64 -6.76
C GLN A 100 7.78 -10.72 -6.87
N SER A 101 8.49 -9.66 -6.45
CA SER A 101 9.95 -9.62 -6.47
C SER A 101 10.52 -10.71 -5.58
N LYS A 102 11.14 -11.73 -6.18
CA LYS A 102 11.88 -12.76 -5.45
C LYS A 102 13.27 -12.22 -5.11
N ASN A 103 13.48 -11.83 -3.86
CA ASN A 103 14.83 -11.59 -3.36
C ASN A 103 15.32 -12.84 -2.63
N GLU A 104 15.91 -13.77 -3.38
CA GLU A 104 16.67 -14.90 -2.85
C GLU A 104 18.08 -14.43 -2.46
N SER A 105 18.24 -13.57 -1.46
CA SER A 105 19.56 -13.30 -0.87
C SER A 105 19.47 -12.63 0.52
N ASP A 106 20.10 -13.28 1.51
CA ASP A 106 20.58 -12.78 2.81
C ASP A 106 19.61 -12.34 3.92
N LEU A 107 19.72 -13.09 5.03
CA LEU A 107 18.92 -13.10 6.27
C LEU A 107 18.82 -11.74 7.01
N PHE A 108 19.64 -10.76 6.67
CA PHE A 108 19.67 -9.43 7.33
C PHE A 108 19.11 -8.29 6.44
N VAL A 109 19.27 -8.39 5.12
CA VAL A 109 18.55 -7.54 4.15
C VAL A 109 17.06 -7.95 4.08
N LEU A 110 16.80 -9.22 4.41
CA LEU A 110 15.48 -9.83 4.47
C LEU A 110 14.48 -9.07 5.33
N THR A 111 14.84 -8.43 6.45
CA THR A 111 13.84 -7.70 7.24
C THR A 111 13.30 -6.49 6.47
N SER A 112 14.14 -5.55 6.02
CA SER A 112 13.65 -4.34 5.33
C SER A 112 13.02 -4.62 3.95
N CYS A 113 13.53 -5.61 3.23
CA CYS A 113 13.07 -5.96 1.89
C CYS A 113 11.77 -6.80 1.90
N PHE A 114 11.65 -7.74 2.86
CA PHE A 114 10.42 -8.51 3.05
C PHE A 114 9.25 -7.62 3.45
N HIS A 115 9.47 -6.65 4.35
CA HIS A 115 8.45 -5.65 4.68
C HIS A 115 8.06 -4.81 3.46
N SER A 116 9.01 -4.46 2.59
CA SER A 116 8.72 -3.70 1.38
C SER A 116 7.83 -4.46 0.39
N ILE A 117 8.05 -5.77 0.22
CA ILE A 117 7.20 -6.65 -0.61
C ILE A 117 5.79 -6.74 -0.02
N GLN A 118 5.68 -6.95 1.30
CA GLN A 118 4.39 -7.01 1.96
C GLN A 118 3.63 -5.67 1.90
N PHE A 119 4.34 -4.53 2.02
CA PHE A 119 3.75 -3.21 1.84
C PHE A 119 3.18 -3.04 0.43
N ALA A 120 3.94 -3.44 -0.59
CA ALA A 120 3.47 -3.42 -1.97
C ALA A 120 2.19 -4.26 -2.15
N ALA A 121 2.13 -5.44 -1.51
CA ALA A 121 0.94 -6.29 -1.56
C ALA A 121 -0.28 -5.66 -0.86
N VAL A 122 -0.11 -4.99 0.29
CA VAL A 122 -1.21 -4.26 0.96
C VAL A 122 -1.72 -3.11 0.08
N ILE A 123 -0.81 -2.33 -0.51
CA ILE A 123 -1.19 -1.20 -1.37
C ILE A 123 -1.82 -1.70 -2.68
N LEU A 124 -1.37 -2.84 -3.21
CA LEU A 124 -2.02 -3.52 -4.32
C LEU A 124 -3.45 -3.93 -3.96
N ALA A 125 -3.65 -4.53 -2.79
CA ALA A 125 -4.98 -4.91 -2.34
C ALA A 125 -5.89 -3.68 -2.17
N ARG A 126 -5.37 -2.57 -1.65
CA ARG A 126 -6.09 -1.29 -1.62
C ARG A 126 -6.47 -0.83 -3.03
N THR A 127 -5.52 -0.82 -3.96
CA THR A 127 -5.78 -0.44 -5.36
C THR A 127 -6.88 -1.31 -5.99
N LEU A 128 -6.87 -2.62 -5.71
CA LEU A 128 -7.88 -3.57 -6.20
C LEU A 128 -9.25 -3.33 -5.55
N HIS A 129 -9.28 -3.01 -4.26
CA HIS A 129 -10.49 -2.64 -3.55
C HIS A 129 -11.09 -1.34 -4.08
N ASP A 130 -10.26 -0.32 -4.32
CA ASP A 130 -10.68 1.00 -4.82
C ASP A 130 -11.33 0.91 -6.21
N ILE A 131 -10.94 -0.08 -7.04
CA ILE A 131 -11.60 -0.35 -8.34
C ILE A 131 -12.74 -1.37 -8.27
N GLY A 132 -13.13 -1.82 -7.08
CA GLY A 132 -14.20 -2.80 -6.85
C GLY A 132 -13.84 -4.28 -7.14
N ASP A 133 -12.57 -4.62 -7.33
CA ASP A 133 -12.10 -6.00 -7.55
C ASP A 133 -11.84 -6.71 -6.20
N TYR A 134 -12.89 -6.80 -5.38
CA TYR A 134 -12.82 -7.23 -3.99
C TYR A 134 -12.26 -8.65 -3.81
N SER A 135 -12.66 -9.59 -4.68
CA SER A 135 -12.17 -10.98 -4.65
C SER A 135 -10.65 -11.05 -4.79
N LYS A 136 -10.07 -10.28 -5.73
CA LYS A 136 -8.62 -10.22 -5.90
C LYS A 136 -7.95 -9.49 -4.74
N ALA A 137 -8.54 -8.39 -4.25
CA ALA A 137 -8.02 -7.68 -3.08
C ALA A 137 -7.88 -8.63 -1.87
N LEU A 138 -8.92 -9.42 -1.59
CA LEU A 138 -8.90 -10.39 -0.49
C LEU A 138 -7.85 -11.49 -0.70
N ASN A 139 -7.74 -12.02 -1.92
CA ASN A 139 -6.74 -13.03 -2.23
C ASN A 139 -5.31 -12.50 -2.11
N THR A 140 -5.06 -11.25 -2.50
CA THR A 140 -3.77 -10.58 -2.27
C THR A 140 -3.48 -10.45 -0.76
N LEU A 141 -4.46 -10.03 0.05
CA LEU A 141 -4.26 -9.90 1.50
C LEU A 141 -4.05 -11.23 2.23
N LYS A 142 -4.60 -12.34 1.74
CA LYS A 142 -4.36 -13.68 2.31
C LYS A 142 -2.88 -14.09 2.23
N GLN A 143 -2.14 -13.54 1.27
CA GLN A 143 -0.70 -13.83 1.09
C GLN A 143 0.18 -12.92 1.96
N VAL A 144 -0.38 -11.88 2.56
CA VAL A 144 0.34 -10.96 3.43
C VAL A 144 0.48 -11.55 4.83
N ALA A 145 1.72 -11.69 5.31
CA ALA A 145 2.06 -12.27 6.60
C ALA A 145 2.33 -11.22 7.69
N PHE A 146 1.60 -10.10 7.69
CA PHE A 146 1.73 -9.05 8.70
C PHE A 146 1.13 -9.50 10.03
N ARG A 147 1.97 -9.69 11.05
CA ARG A 147 1.51 -9.91 12.42
C ARG A 147 1.51 -8.60 13.19
N PRO A 148 0.49 -8.32 14.02
CA PRO A 148 0.45 -7.11 14.85
C PRO A 148 1.69 -6.97 15.75
N GLU A 149 2.24 -8.09 16.20
CA GLU A 149 3.40 -8.15 17.08
C GLU A 149 4.69 -7.69 16.37
N ASP A 150 4.72 -7.74 15.04
CA ASP A 150 5.86 -7.33 14.22
C ASP A 150 5.84 -5.83 13.90
N VAL A 151 4.82 -5.09 14.35
CA VAL A 151 4.56 -3.70 13.95
C VAL A 151 4.21 -2.81 15.15
N GLU A 152 5.22 -2.14 15.70
CA GLU A 152 5.03 -1.26 16.85
C GLU A 152 4.64 0.18 16.47
N SER A 153 5.12 0.70 15.33
CA SER A 153 4.92 2.10 14.93
C SER A 153 5.21 2.36 13.45
N GLY A 154 5.04 3.61 13.02
CA GLY A 154 5.38 4.07 11.67
C GLY A 154 4.36 3.67 10.61
N TYR A 155 4.77 3.72 9.34
CA TYR A 155 3.86 3.50 8.23
C TYR A 155 3.42 2.04 8.09
N ALA A 156 4.22 1.11 8.62
CA ALA A 156 3.85 -0.29 8.76
C ALA A 156 2.52 -0.46 9.52
N LEU A 157 2.32 0.32 10.59
CA LEU A 157 1.09 0.27 11.38
C LEU A 157 -0.11 0.79 10.58
N VAL A 158 0.09 1.86 9.81
CA VAL A 158 -0.94 2.40 8.90
C VAL A 158 -1.37 1.32 7.90
N LEU A 159 -0.41 0.63 7.28
CA LEU A 159 -0.69 -0.43 6.33
C LEU A 159 -1.36 -1.65 6.97
N LEU A 160 -0.97 -2.02 8.20
CA LEU A 160 -1.64 -3.08 8.95
C LEU A 160 -3.12 -2.74 9.19
N VAL A 161 -3.42 -1.53 9.64
CA VAL A 161 -4.81 -1.07 9.84
C VAL A 161 -5.57 -1.09 8.52
N GLN A 162 -5.00 -0.53 7.44
CA GLN A 162 -5.61 -0.55 6.11
C GLN A 162 -5.92 -1.98 5.63
N ALA A 163 -4.97 -2.91 5.77
CA ALA A 163 -5.16 -4.30 5.39
C ALA A 163 -6.34 -4.96 6.15
N ARG A 164 -6.47 -4.68 7.45
CA ARG A 164 -7.57 -5.20 8.27
C ARG A 164 -8.91 -4.59 7.88
N THR A 165 -8.96 -3.28 7.66
CA THR A 165 -10.17 -2.59 7.21
C THR A 165 -10.63 -3.10 5.85
N ILE A 166 -9.73 -3.19 4.86
CA ILE A 166 -10.05 -3.72 3.52
C ILE A 166 -10.58 -5.15 3.61
N LYS A 167 -9.94 -6.00 4.44
CA LYS A 167 -10.38 -7.39 4.64
C LYS A 167 -11.78 -7.45 5.25
N GLY A 168 -12.07 -6.62 6.25
CA GLY A 168 -13.39 -6.51 6.87
C GLY A 168 -14.46 -6.08 5.87
N ASN A 169 -14.22 -4.96 5.17
CA ASN A 169 -15.13 -4.41 4.18
C ASN A 169 -15.39 -5.37 3.03
N THR A 170 -14.34 -6.00 2.50
CA THR A 170 -14.45 -6.98 1.42
C THR A 170 -15.34 -8.16 1.83
N ASN A 171 -15.11 -8.73 3.02
CA ASN A 171 -15.92 -9.83 3.52
C ASN A 171 -17.39 -9.42 3.72
N PHE A 172 -17.64 -8.20 4.20
CA PHE A 172 -18.98 -7.65 4.34
C PHE A 172 -19.66 -7.48 2.98
N THR A 173 -18.98 -6.90 1.99
CA THR A 173 -19.54 -6.72 0.64
C THR A 173 -19.88 -8.05 -0.02
N SER A 174 -19.03 -9.09 0.08
CA SER A 174 -19.36 -10.43 -0.44
C SER A 174 -20.63 -10.98 0.19
N PHE A 175 -20.82 -10.81 1.51
CA PHE A 175 -22.03 -11.27 2.20
C PHE A 175 -23.31 -10.55 1.72
N CYS A 176 -23.24 -9.25 1.46
CA CYS A 176 -24.40 -8.47 0.99
C CYS A 176 -24.78 -8.76 -0.48
N PHE A 177 -23.81 -9.10 -1.34
CA PHE A 177 -24.07 -9.43 -2.74
C PHE A 177 -24.48 -10.89 -2.96
N ASP A 178 -24.11 -11.82 -2.08
CA ASP A 178 -24.51 -13.24 -2.16
C ASP A 178 -25.97 -13.49 -1.71
N TYR A 179 -26.67 -12.47 -1.19
CA TYR A 179 -28.05 -12.55 -0.69
C TYR A 179 -29.10 -11.81 -1.55
N ASN A 180 -28.75 -11.38 -2.78
CA ASN A 180 -29.71 -10.82 -3.75
C ASN A 180 -29.91 -11.74 -4.95
#